data_AF-A0A1C4MY77-F1
#
_entry.id   AF-A0A1C4MY77-F1
#
_cell.length_a   1.000
_cell.length_b   1.000
_cell.length_c   1.000
_cell.angle_alpha   90.00
_cell.angle_beta   90.00
_cell.angle_gamma   90.00
#
_symmetry.space_group_name_H-M   'P 1'
#
loop_
_entity.id
_entity.type
_entity.pdbx_description
1 polymer ?
#
loop_
_entity_poly.entity_id
_entity_poly.type
_entity_poly.pdbx_seq_one_letter_code
_entity_poly.pdbx_strand_id
1 'polypeptide(L)'
;MSVTDQQPGGEHPAGGDPREALHDRIAADSLTTRRDYLRIVTTVSGGLAVGGIGVAAGILHRHGDGEDGKAPEPKRIAGGLLPGESIAFRYPGEEDRAVAVRLDDGTLVGYSAVCTHLACAVLWRKDRGTEGELYCPCHEGVFDARSGEVTAGPPPRGLPKVVVIEQDDGSVWAVGTTRSGESIEEGLCRQLGGERPELAARIGCPGIDGGAESPPRAAGPRTRNRTTGERPAPRTGGAPRTTGATSATVENPGGRA
;
A
#
# COMPACT_ATOMS: atom_id res chain seq x y z
N MET A 1 26.68 -6.52 -39.55
CA MET A 1 27.76 -6.08 -40.44
C MET A 1 29.02 -6.77 -39.96
N SER A 2 29.51 -7.73 -40.73
CA SER A 2 30.51 -8.74 -40.37
C SER A 2 31.94 -8.19 -40.51
N VAL A 3 32.70 -8.23 -39.42
CA VAL A 3 34.11 -7.81 -39.33
C VAL A 3 35.00 -8.99 -39.74
N THR A 4 35.02 -9.36 -41.02
CA THR A 4 35.86 -10.51 -41.46
C THR A 4 36.31 -10.47 -42.93
N ASP A 5 36.22 -9.33 -43.61
CA ASP A 5 36.87 -9.21 -44.92
C ASP A 5 38.40 -9.03 -44.74
N GLN A 6 39.11 -10.14 -44.84
CA GLN A 6 40.55 -10.18 -45.02
C GLN A 6 40.88 -9.57 -46.38
N GLN A 7 41.55 -8.41 -46.38
CA GLN A 7 42.01 -7.74 -47.60
C GLN A 7 42.92 -8.68 -48.42
N PRO A 8 42.78 -8.75 -49.76
CA PRO A 8 43.63 -9.61 -50.58
C PRO A 8 45.08 -9.13 -50.47
N GLY A 9 46.00 -10.08 -50.26
CA GLY A 9 47.42 -9.82 -50.08
C GLY A 9 48.03 -9.13 -51.30
N GLY A 10 48.27 -7.82 -51.17
CA GLY A 10 49.02 -7.06 -52.16
C GLY A 10 50.49 -7.46 -52.15
N GLU A 11 51.05 -7.69 -53.33
CA GLU A 11 52.48 -7.92 -53.57
C GLU A 11 53.33 -6.87 -52.85
N HIS A 12 54.23 -7.35 -51.97
CA HIS A 12 55.24 -6.50 -51.33
C HIS A 12 56.27 -6.08 -52.37
N PRO A 13 56.55 -4.77 -52.57
CA PRO A 13 57.71 -4.36 -53.32
C PRO A 13 58.96 -4.82 -52.55
N ALA A 14 59.72 -5.72 -53.17
CA ALA A 14 60.98 -6.20 -52.64
C ALA A 14 62.00 -5.05 -52.67
N GLY A 15 62.15 -4.35 -51.53
CA GLY A 15 63.20 -3.32 -51.38
C GLY A 15 63.02 -2.24 -50.30
N GLY A 16 61.88 -2.15 -49.63
CA GLY A 16 61.64 -1.12 -48.59
C GLY A 16 62.03 -1.56 -47.17
N ASP A 17 62.41 -0.60 -46.31
CA ASP A 17 62.66 -0.86 -44.88
C ASP A 17 61.38 -1.38 -44.20
N PRO A 18 61.41 -2.58 -43.58
CA PRO A 18 60.26 -3.12 -42.85
C PRO A 18 59.70 -2.18 -41.78
N ARG A 19 60.52 -1.30 -41.20
CA ARG A 19 60.05 -0.30 -40.23
C ARG A 19 59.18 0.78 -40.86
N GLU A 20 59.51 1.18 -42.08
CA GLU A 20 58.78 2.20 -42.83
C GLU A 20 57.40 1.67 -43.24
N ALA A 21 57.34 0.43 -43.72
CA ALA A 21 56.09 -0.26 -44.03
C ALA A 21 55.19 -0.54 -42.79
N LEU A 22 55.77 -0.62 -41.59
CA LEU A 22 55.02 -0.70 -40.33
C LEU A 22 54.49 0.68 -39.93
N HIS A 23 55.30 1.73 -40.08
CA HIS A 23 54.90 3.10 -39.81
C HIS A 23 53.73 3.55 -40.70
N ASP A 24 53.79 3.24 -41.99
CA ASP A 24 52.71 3.57 -42.93
C ASP A 24 51.41 2.85 -42.60
N ARG A 25 51.48 1.58 -42.17
CA ARG A 25 50.30 0.84 -41.69
C ARG A 25 49.73 1.44 -40.41
N ILE A 26 50.57 1.81 -39.44
CA ILE A 26 50.12 2.46 -38.19
C ILE A 26 49.53 3.84 -38.47
N ALA A 27 50.09 4.59 -39.42
CA ALA A 27 49.57 5.89 -39.84
C ALA A 27 48.23 5.75 -40.60
N ALA A 28 48.10 4.74 -41.46
CA ALA A 28 46.88 4.44 -42.20
C ALA A 28 45.74 3.91 -41.31
N ASP A 29 46.04 3.15 -40.25
CA ASP A 29 45.06 2.65 -39.26
C ASP A 29 44.61 3.72 -38.24
N SER A 30 45.16 4.95 -38.30
CA SER A 30 44.84 6.01 -37.33
C SER A 30 43.51 6.73 -37.62
N LEU A 31 42.44 6.00 -37.92
CA LEU A 31 41.10 6.57 -38.09
C LEU A 31 40.52 7.12 -36.78
N THR A 32 41.16 6.87 -35.64
CA THR A 32 40.77 7.45 -34.36
C THR A 32 42.01 7.58 -33.48
N THR A 33 42.38 8.80 -33.11
CA THR A 33 43.49 8.97 -32.16
C THR A 33 43.09 8.40 -30.80
N ARG A 34 44.08 8.03 -29.97
CA ARG A 34 43.81 7.64 -28.57
C ARG A 34 42.96 8.69 -27.84
N ARG A 35 43.16 9.97 -28.17
CA ARG A 35 42.39 11.09 -27.59
C ARG A 35 40.94 11.09 -28.10
N ASP A 36 40.71 10.81 -29.36
CA ASP A 36 39.35 10.78 -29.92
C ASP A 36 38.58 9.56 -29.45
N TYR A 37 39.25 8.40 -29.31
CA TYR A 37 38.66 7.22 -28.69
C TYR A 37 38.22 7.51 -27.24
N LEU A 38 39.12 8.10 -26.43
CA LEU A 38 38.79 8.46 -25.06
C LEU A 38 37.67 9.51 -24.99
N ARG A 39 37.62 10.48 -25.90
CA ARG A 39 36.52 11.46 -25.98
C ARG A 39 35.19 10.76 -26.28
N ILE A 40 35.12 9.91 -27.30
CA ILE A 40 33.89 9.20 -27.68
C ILE A 40 33.38 8.36 -26.50
N VAL A 41 34.26 7.54 -25.91
CA VAL A 41 33.90 6.68 -24.76
C VAL A 41 33.41 7.51 -23.58
N THR A 42 34.11 8.59 -23.25
CA THR A 42 33.74 9.45 -22.11
C THR A 42 32.41 10.17 -22.38
N THR A 43 32.19 10.68 -23.58
CA THR A 43 30.95 11.40 -23.94
C THR A 43 29.74 10.46 -24.00
N VAL A 44 29.86 9.28 -24.61
CA VAL A 44 28.76 8.31 -24.68
C VAL A 44 28.43 7.78 -23.28
N SER A 45 29.46 7.39 -22.52
CA SER A 45 29.26 6.89 -21.14
C SER A 45 28.70 7.98 -20.23
N GLY A 46 29.19 9.20 -20.34
CA GLY A 46 28.69 10.36 -19.60
C GLY A 46 27.24 10.68 -19.97
N GLY A 47 26.90 10.66 -21.26
CA GLY A 47 25.53 10.85 -21.74
C GLY A 47 24.56 9.79 -21.20
N LEU A 48 24.96 8.52 -21.22
CA LEU A 48 24.17 7.43 -20.64
C LEU A 48 24.02 7.57 -19.12
N ALA A 49 25.08 7.97 -18.42
CA ALA A 49 25.02 8.19 -16.97
C ALA A 49 24.06 9.34 -16.62
N VAL A 50 24.16 10.48 -17.32
CA VAL A 50 23.25 11.62 -17.13
C VAL A 50 21.81 11.24 -17.49
N GLY A 51 21.60 10.53 -18.60
CA GLY A 51 20.29 10.03 -18.99
C GLY A 51 19.68 9.09 -17.95
N GLY A 52 20.49 8.15 -17.43
CA GLY A 52 20.09 7.24 -16.35
C GLY A 52 19.70 7.97 -15.07
N ILE A 53 20.45 9.01 -14.68
CA ILE A 53 20.11 9.87 -13.54
C ILE A 53 18.78 10.59 -13.78
N GLY A 54 18.56 11.12 -15.00
CA GLY A 54 17.31 11.79 -15.35
C GLY A 54 16.09 10.88 -15.25
N VAL A 55 16.21 9.64 -15.75
CA VAL A 55 15.15 8.63 -15.63
C VAL A 55 14.92 8.23 -14.17
N ALA A 56 16.00 8.00 -13.41
CA ALA A 56 15.91 7.65 -11.99
C ALA A 56 15.23 8.75 -11.16
N ALA A 57 15.51 10.02 -11.46
CA ALA A 57 14.85 11.15 -10.82
C ALA A 57 13.34 11.20 -11.10
N GLY A 58 12.90 10.85 -12.32
CA GLY A 58 11.48 10.76 -12.66
C GLY A 58 10.76 9.58 -12.02
N ILE A 59 11.41 8.41 -11.93
CA ILE A 59 10.84 7.15 -11.40
C ILE A 59 10.80 7.10 -9.87
N LEU A 60 11.49 8.03 -9.17
CA LEU A 60 11.53 7.99 -7.71
C LEU A 60 10.16 8.22 -7.04
N HIS A 61 9.16 8.72 -7.78
CA HIS A 61 7.76 8.76 -7.35
C HIS A 61 7.23 7.32 -7.19
N ARG A 62 7.27 6.81 -5.95
CA ARG A 62 6.71 5.51 -5.59
C ARG A 62 5.18 5.60 -5.66
N HIS A 63 4.56 4.62 -6.31
CA HIS A 63 3.11 4.40 -6.22
C HIS A 63 2.69 4.31 -4.74
N GLY A 64 1.69 5.09 -4.35
CA GLY A 64 1.22 5.21 -2.97
C GLY A 64 1.80 6.38 -2.16
N ASP A 65 2.84 7.07 -2.64
CA ASP A 65 3.23 8.39 -2.15
C ASP A 65 2.56 9.39 -3.09
N GLY A 66 1.69 10.28 -2.59
CA GLY A 66 0.98 11.26 -3.42
C GLY A 66 1.94 12.06 -4.29
N GLU A 67 1.48 12.54 -5.46
CA GLU A 67 2.29 13.13 -6.53
C GLU A 67 3.26 14.24 -6.06
N ASP A 68 3.01 14.87 -4.91
CA ASP A 68 3.83 15.95 -4.35
C ASP A 68 4.40 15.68 -2.94
N GLY A 69 4.32 14.45 -2.43
CA GLY A 69 4.60 14.16 -1.01
C GLY A 69 3.54 14.72 -0.04
N LYS A 70 2.44 15.23 -0.61
CA LYS A 70 1.24 15.72 0.05
C LYS A 70 0.39 14.58 0.60
N ALA A 71 -0.23 14.78 1.76
CA ALA A 71 -1.22 13.87 2.30
C ALA A 71 -2.35 13.71 1.29
N PRO A 72 -2.75 12.47 0.96
CA PRO A 72 -3.81 12.27 -0.02
C PRO A 72 -5.14 12.80 0.52
N GLU A 73 -5.92 13.44 -0.36
CA GLU A 73 -7.23 13.95 0.00
C GLU A 73 -8.20 12.78 0.25
N PRO A 74 -9.05 12.85 1.28
CA PRO A 74 -10.09 11.83 1.49
C PRO A 74 -10.98 11.66 0.26
N LYS A 75 -11.15 10.42 -0.21
CA LYS A 75 -11.98 10.10 -1.39
C LYS A 75 -13.10 9.15 -0.98
N ARG A 76 -14.34 9.51 -1.30
CA ARG A 76 -15.49 8.61 -1.12
C ARG A 76 -15.42 7.50 -2.17
N ILE A 77 -15.36 6.25 -1.72
CA ILE A 77 -15.26 5.08 -2.61
C ILE A 77 -16.61 4.41 -2.84
N ALA A 78 -17.51 4.43 -1.85
CA ALA A 78 -18.84 3.84 -1.95
C ALA A 78 -19.86 4.55 -1.04
N GLY A 79 -21.15 4.40 -1.34
CA GLY A 79 -22.23 4.82 -0.42
C GLY A 79 -22.58 3.81 0.66
N GLY A 80 -22.00 2.62 0.56
CA GLY A 80 -22.16 1.48 1.44
C GLY A 80 -21.43 0.29 0.81
N LEU A 81 -20.92 -0.60 1.66
CA LEU A 81 -20.31 -1.86 1.23
C LEU A 81 -20.85 -2.94 2.17
N LEU A 82 -21.58 -3.93 1.66
CA LEU A 82 -22.18 -4.98 2.49
C LEU A 82 -21.16 -6.06 2.86
N PRO A 83 -21.40 -6.85 3.93
CA PRO A 83 -20.52 -7.96 4.28
C PRO A 83 -20.35 -8.94 3.12
N GLY A 84 -19.09 -9.21 2.81
CA GLY A 84 -18.69 -10.05 1.71
C GLY A 84 -18.73 -9.40 0.33
N GLU A 85 -18.79 -8.07 0.26
CA GLU A 85 -18.59 -7.31 -0.98
C GLU A 85 -17.19 -6.71 -1.06
N SER A 86 -16.73 -6.47 -2.28
CA SER A 86 -15.52 -5.70 -2.54
C SER A 86 -15.76 -4.66 -3.64
N ILE A 87 -14.94 -3.62 -3.62
CA ILE A 87 -14.94 -2.57 -4.63
C ILE A 87 -13.51 -2.25 -5.04
N ALA A 88 -13.28 -2.20 -6.35
CA ALA A 88 -12.04 -1.69 -6.93
C ALA A 88 -12.15 -0.18 -7.18
N PHE A 89 -11.11 0.56 -6.86
CA PHE A 89 -11.07 2.02 -7.00
C PHE A 89 -9.65 2.52 -7.27
N ARG A 90 -9.49 3.83 -7.44
CA ARG A 90 -8.21 4.51 -7.65
C ARG A 90 -7.89 5.45 -6.49
N TYR A 91 -6.77 5.25 -5.82
CA TYR A 91 -6.31 6.02 -4.66
C TYR A 91 -4.84 5.68 -4.32
N PRO A 92 -3.99 6.67 -3.97
CA PRO A 92 -4.30 8.10 -3.83
C PRO A 92 -4.41 8.85 -5.16
N GLY A 93 -3.60 8.49 -6.17
CA GLY A 93 -3.68 9.06 -7.51
C GLY A 93 -4.62 8.28 -8.43
N GLU A 94 -4.80 8.80 -9.65
CA GLU A 94 -5.62 8.13 -10.66
C GLU A 94 -4.94 6.88 -11.25
N GLU A 95 -3.62 6.76 -11.17
CA GLU A 95 -2.89 5.55 -11.61
C GLU A 95 -2.84 4.45 -10.52
N ASP A 96 -3.10 4.81 -9.25
CA ASP A 96 -2.95 3.91 -8.11
C ASP A 96 -4.19 3.03 -7.92
N ARG A 97 -4.12 1.78 -8.36
CA ARG A 97 -5.22 0.81 -8.20
C ARG A 97 -5.30 0.32 -6.77
N ALA A 98 -6.51 0.31 -6.21
CA ALA A 98 -6.82 -0.14 -4.86
C ALA A 98 -8.07 -1.04 -4.83
N VAL A 99 -8.20 -1.81 -3.75
CA VAL A 99 -9.36 -2.65 -3.45
C VAL A 99 -9.76 -2.46 -2.00
N ALA A 100 -11.06 -2.31 -1.76
CA ALA A 100 -11.65 -2.35 -0.44
C ALA A 100 -12.55 -3.58 -0.36
N VAL A 101 -12.51 -4.26 0.77
CA VAL A 101 -13.26 -5.49 1.03
C VAL A 101 -13.94 -5.33 2.38
N ARG A 102 -15.23 -5.67 2.44
CA ARG A 102 -15.87 -5.95 3.72
C ARG A 102 -15.93 -7.45 3.91
N LEU A 103 -15.24 -7.96 4.92
CA LEU A 103 -15.27 -9.37 5.28
C LEU A 103 -16.67 -9.76 5.80
N ASP A 104 -16.96 -11.06 5.84
CA ASP A 104 -18.29 -11.55 6.23
C ASP A 104 -18.64 -11.23 7.71
N ASP A 105 -17.63 -11.01 8.56
CA ASP A 105 -17.81 -10.54 9.95
C ASP A 105 -18.04 -9.03 10.08
N GLY A 106 -18.08 -8.31 8.95
CA GLY A 106 -18.27 -6.87 8.88
C GLY A 106 -16.98 -6.04 8.91
N THR A 107 -15.81 -6.65 9.11
CA THR A 107 -14.53 -5.95 9.10
C THR A 107 -14.29 -5.31 7.73
N LEU A 108 -14.02 -4.01 7.72
CA LEU A 108 -13.69 -3.26 6.51
C LEU A 108 -12.16 -3.13 6.39
N VAL A 109 -11.60 -3.55 5.26
CA VAL A 109 -10.17 -3.51 4.96
C VAL A 109 -9.91 -2.95 3.56
N GLY A 110 -8.74 -2.35 3.36
CA GLY A 110 -8.34 -1.75 2.09
C GLY A 110 -6.86 -1.95 1.79
N TYR A 111 -6.54 -2.22 0.52
CA TYR A 111 -5.18 -2.50 0.06
C TYR A 111 -4.94 -1.90 -1.32
N SER A 112 -3.66 -1.68 -1.64
CA SER A 112 -3.25 -1.55 -3.03
C SER A 112 -3.61 -2.83 -3.79
N ALA A 113 -4.23 -2.69 -4.96
CA ALA A 113 -4.54 -3.79 -5.86
C ALA A 113 -3.35 -4.09 -6.80
N VAL A 114 -2.13 -3.77 -6.38
CA VAL A 114 -0.88 -3.95 -7.13
C VAL A 114 0.01 -4.93 -6.37
N CYS A 115 0.27 -6.08 -6.99
CA CYS A 115 1.08 -7.14 -6.41
C CYS A 115 2.52 -6.68 -6.19
N THR A 116 3.07 -6.97 -5.01
CA THR A 116 4.42 -6.57 -4.60
C THR A 116 5.54 -7.37 -5.29
N HIS A 117 5.20 -8.39 -6.09
CA HIS A 117 6.15 -9.12 -6.94
C HIS A 117 6.52 -8.30 -8.18
N LEU A 118 5.61 -8.19 -9.15
CA LEU A 118 5.84 -7.55 -10.46
C LEU A 118 4.62 -6.70 -10.92
N ALA A 119 3.93 -6.07 -9.97
CA ALA A 119 2.86 -5.08 -10.22
C ALA A 119 1.62 -5.57 -11.00
N CYS A 120 1.39 -6.88 -11.05
CA CYS A 120 0.12 -7.44 -11.52
C CYS A 120 -1.07 -7.04 -10.64
N ALA A 121 -2.27 -7.07 -11.20
CA ALA A 121 -3.50 -6.81 -10.44
C ALA A 121 -3.73 -7.89 -9.36
N VAL A 122 -4.16 -7.45 -8.18
CA VAL A 122 -4.61 -8.32 -7.08
C VAL A 122 -6.13 -8.26 -7.03
N LEU A 123 -6.76 -9.43 -6.91
CA LEU A 123 -8.20 -9.60 -6.90
C LEU A 123 -8.62 -10.24 -5.57
N TRP A 124 -9.72 -9.79 -4.99
CA TRP A 124 -10.30 -10.51 -3.86
C TRP A 124 -11.12 -11.71 -4.34
N ARG A 125 -10.89 -12.87 -3.72
CA ARG A 125 -11.55 -14.15 -4.00
C ARG A 125 -12.28 -14.60 -2.75
N LYS A 126 -13.57 -14.26 -2.67
CA LYS A 126 -14.43 -14.64 -1.55
C LYS A 126 -14.55 -16.16 -1.38
N ASP A 127 -14.48 -16.90 -2.48
CA ASP A 127 -14.67 -18.35 -2.53
C ASP A 127 -13.46 -19.18 -2.04
N ARG A 128 -12.41 -18.53 -1.54
CA ARG A 128 -11.13 -19.16 -1.18
C ARG A 128 -10.73 -18.79 0.24
N GLY A 129 -10.42 -19.80 1.06
CA GLY A 129 -10.16 -19.59 2.49
C GLY A 129 -11.44 -19.36 3.30
N THR A 130 -11.29 -19.04 4.59
CA THR A 130 -12.43 -18.81 5.50
C THR A 130 -13.01 -17.41 5.40
N GLU A 131 -12.18 -16.42 5.07
CA GLU A 131 -12.56 -14.99 5.00
C GLU A 131 -12.37 -14.41 3.57
N GLY A 132 -12.14 -15.28 2.59
CA GLY A 132 -11.61 -14.89 1.29
C GLY A 132 -10.07 -14.79 1.28
N GLU A 133 -9.48 -14.63 0.10
CA GLU A 133 -8.06 -14.33 -0.08
C GLU A 133 -7.85 -13.23 -1.12
N LEU A 134 -6.73 -12.51 -1.01
CA LEU A 134 -6.29 -11.57 -2.03
C LEU A 134 -5.32 -12.30 -2.96
N TYR A 135 -5.68 -12.43 -4.23
CA TYR A 135 -5.00 -13.31 -5.18
C TYR A 135 -4.43 -12.56 -6.38
N CYS A 136 -3.17 -12.87 -6.71
CA CYS A 136 -2.47 -12.41 -7.89
C CYS A 136 -2.25 -13.59 -8.87
N PRO A 137 -2.90 -13.57 -10.06
CA PRO A 137 -2.87 -14.71 -10.99
C PRO A 137 -1.54 -14.89 -11.76
N CYS A 138 -0.66 -13.88 -11.78
CA CYS A 138 0.53 -13.92 -12.63
C CYS A 138 1.54 -15.01 -12.23
N HIS A 139 1.73 -15.21 -10.93
CA HIS A 139 2.65 -16.20 -10.37
C HIS A 139 2.09 -16.77 -9.07
N GLU A 140 0.76 -16.86 -8.98
CA GLU A 140 0.05 -17.46 -7.83
C GLU A 140 0.42 -16.84 -6.48
N GLY A 141 0.53 -15.51 -6.45
CA GLY A 141 0.73 -14.78 -5.20
C GLY A 141 -0.56 -14.74 -4.38
N VAL A 142 -0.50 -15.09 -3.12
CA VAL A 142 -1.65 -15.08 -2.20
C VAL A 142 -1.33 -14.21 -0.99
N PHE A 143 -2.28 -13.36 -0.64
CA PHE A 143 -2.23 -12.53 0.55
C PHE A 143 -3.47 -12.78 1.41
N ASP A 144 -3.27 -12.73 2.72
CA ASP A 144 -4.33 -12.82 3.70
C ASP A 144 -5.32 -11.66 3.55
N ALA A 145 -6.62 -11.94 3.52
CA ALA A 145 -7.64 -10.93 3.25
C ALA A 145 -7.77 -9.89 4.37
N ARG A 146 -7.44 -10.24 5.62
CA ARG A 146 -7.60 -9.37 6.80
C ARG A 146 -6.38 -8.51 7.10
N SER A 147 -5.19 -9.05 6.88
CA SER A 147 -3.92 -8.39 7.19
C SER A 147 -3.22 -7.85 5.95
N GLY A 148 -3.45 -8.44 4.77
CA GLY A 148 -2.72 -8.16 3.54
C GLY A 148 -1.32 -8.78 3.48
N GLU A 149 -0.95 -9.61 4.46
CA GLU A 149 0.34 -10.28 4.51
C GLU A 149 0.43 -11.42 3.50
N VAL A 150 1.64 -11.70 3.02
CA VAL A 150 1.88 -12.79 2.06
C VAL A 150 1.67 -14.12 2.75
N THR A 151 0.81 -14.96 2.19
CA THR A 151 0.56 -16.33 2.69
C THR A 151 1.10 -17.38 1.73
N ALA A 152 1.22 -17.08 0.44
CA ALA A 152 1.83 -17.97 -0.55
C ALA A 152 2.36 -17.23 -1.79
N GLY A 153 3.16 -17.95 -2.57
CA GLY A 153 3.72 -17.49 -3.84
C GLY A 153 5.02 -16.66 -3.68
N PRO A 154 5.51 -16.09 -4.78
CA PRO A 154 6.76 -15.32 -4.80
C PRO A 154 6.73 -13.88 -4.22
N PRO A 155 5.58 -13.21 -3.95
CA PRO A 155 5.63 -11.84 -3.42
C PRO A 155 6.52 -11.72 -2.17
N PRO A 156 7.47 -10.76 -2.13
CA PRO A 156 8.46 -10.70 -1.06
C PRO A 156 7.96 -9.99 0.21
N ARG A 157 6.80 -9.32 0.15
CA ARG A 157 6.24 -8.47 1.22
C ARG A 157 4.73 -8.31 1.08
N GLY A 158 4.04 -8.08 2.20
CA GLY A 158 2.59 -7.85 2.24
C GLY A 158 2.15 -6.62 1.44
N LEU A 159 0.88 -6.50 1.12
CA LEU A 159 0.34 -5.39 0.33
C LEU A 159 0.40 -4.07 1.12
N PRO A 160 0.73 -2.94 0.46
CA PRO A 160 0.47 -1.62 1.00
C PRO A 160 -1.01 -1.48 1.38
N LYS A 161 -1.30 -0.94 2.57
CA LYS A 161 -2.68 -0.77 3.04
C LYS A 161 -3.24 0.55 2.54
N VAL A 162 -4.53 0.56 2.23
CA VAL A 162 -5.32 1.78 2.03
C VAL A 162 -6.22 1.92 3.23
N VAL A 163 -6.06 3.01 3.98
CA VAL A 163 -6.84 3.28 5.17
C VAL A 163 -8.25 3.64 4.74
N VAL A 164 -9.19 2.75 5.02
CA VAL A 164 -10.61 2.91 4.71
C VAL A 164 -11.40 3.09 5.99
N ILE A 165 -12.34 4.03 5.97
CA ILE A 165 -13.24 4.32 7.09
C ILE A 165 -14.68 4.29 6.60
N GLU A 166 -15.57 3.84 7.46
CA GLU A 166 -17.02 3.95 7.29
C GLU A 166 -17.54 5.08 8.16
N GLN A 167 -18.39 5.93 7.58
CA GLN A 167 -19.04 7.04 8.28
C GLN A 167 -20.41 6.63 8.80
N ASP A 168 -21.00 7.45 9.68
CA ASP A 168 -22.32 7.21 10.29
C ASP A 168 -23.46 7.06 9.26
N ASP A 169 -23.30 7.63 8.06
CA ASP A 169 -24.25 7.50 6.95
C ASP A 169 -24.07 6.22 6.11
N GLY A 170 -23.13 5.34 6.50
CA GLY A 170 -22.75 4.12 5.79
C GLY A 170 -21.79 4.34 4.62
N SER A 171 -21.42 5.59 4.30
CA SER A 171 -20.48 5.85 3.22
C SER A 171 -19.06 5.41 3.57
N VAL A 172 -18.37 4.85 2.59
CA VAL A 172 -17.00 4.36 2.75
C VAL A 172 -16.02 5.31 2.08
N TRP A 173 -14.94 5.65 2.77
CA TRP A 173 -13.93 6.61 2.36
C TRP A 173 -12.53 6.04 2.47
N ALA A 174 -11.66 6.36 1.52
CA ALA A 174 -10.22 6.15 1.60
C ALA A 174 -9.55 7.45 2.08
N VAL A 175 -8.69 7.38 3.10
CA VAL A 175 -8.16 8.55 3.80
C VAL A 175 -6.65 8.59 3.96
N GLY A 176 -5.95 7.53 3.59
CA GLY A 176 -4.50 7.44 3.65
C GLY A 176 -3.99 6.12 3.10
N THR A 177 -2.66 6.00 2.99
CA THR A 177 -2.00 4.75 2.57
C THR A 177 -0.78 4.46 3.42
N THR A 178 -0.38 3.20 3.46
CA THR A 178 0.89 2.76 4.07
C THR A 178 1.82 2.22 2.99
N ARG A 179 3.10 2.08 3.31
CA ARG A 179 4.03 1.21 2.58
C ARG A 179 3.86 -0.23 3.07
N SER A 180 4.36 -1.19 2.29
CA SER A 180 4.37 -2.59 2.74
C SER A 180 5.17 -2.77 4.01
N GLY A 181 4.59 -3.48 4.99
CA GLY A 181 5.18 -3.69 6.30
C GLY A 181 5.16 -2.47 7.22
N GLU A 182 4.70 -1.30 6.74
CA GLU A 182 4.49 -0.10 7.55
C GLU A 182 3.15 -0.22 8.28
N SER A 183 3.13 0.17 9.57
CA SER A 183 1.89 0.23 10.33
C SER A 183 0.98 1.36 9.82
N ILE A 184 -0.31 1.28 10.14
CA ILE A 184 -1.28 2.34 9.76
C ILE A 184 -0.89 3.67 10.41
N GLU A 185 -0.45 3.64 11.67
CA GLU A 185 -0.02 4.83 12.40
C GLU A 185 1.19 5.48 11.74
N GLU A 186 2.26 4.71 11.46
CA GLU A 186 3.46 5.23 10.80
C GLU A 186 3.15 5.80 9.41
N GLY A 187 2.34 5.11 8.61
CA GLY A 187 1.95 5.57 7.28
C GLY A 187 1.16 6.88 7.32
N LEU A 188 0.17 6.97 8.22
CA LEU A 188 -0.59 8.20 8.42
C LEU A 188 0.30 9.33 8.94
N CYS A 189 1.18 9.07 9.90
CA CYS A 189 2.08 10.10 10.42
C CYS A 189 3.07 10.60 9.37
N ARG A 190 3.60 9.71 8.52
CA ARG A 190 4.45 10.07 7.38
C ARG A 190 3.73 10.96 6.38
N GLN A 191 2.43 10.72 6.14
CA GLN A 191 1.62 11.52 5.20
C GLN A 191 1.16 12.85 5.81
N LEU A 192 0.76 12.84 7.08
CA LEU A 192 0.10 13.98 7.73
C LEU A 192 1.05 14.95 8.43
N GLY A 193 2.24 14.48 8.83
CA GLY A 193 3.13 15.20 9.75
C GLY A 193 3.56 16.59 9.29
N GLY A 194 3.66 16.83 7.98
CA GLY A 194 4.03 18.14 7.43
C GLY A 194 2.85 19.07 7.13
N GLU A 195 1.66 18.54 6.93
CA GLU A 195 0.55 19.29 6.32
C GLU A 195 -0.68 19.47 7.21
N ARG A 196 -0.89 18.56 8.16
CA ARG A 196 -2.03 18.59 9.08
C ARG A 196 -1.56 18.30 10.51
N PRO A 197 -0.78 19.22 11.13
CA PRO A 197 -0.18 19.00 12.45
C PRO A 197 -1.21 18.72 13.55
N GLU A 198 -2.40 19.35 13.47
CA GLU A 198 -3.51 19.11 14.41
C GLU A 198 -4.06 17.68 14.31
N LEU A 199 -4.16 17.12 13.10
CA LEU A 199 -4.61 15.75 12.91
C LEU A 199 -3.52 14.75 13.30
N ALA A 200 -2.26 15.07 13.00
CA ALA A 200 -1.11 14.29 13.42
C ALA A 200 -0.97 14.23 14.95
N ALA A 201 -1.20 15.34 15.65
CA ALA A 201 -1.23 15.40 17.11
C ALA A 201 -2.35 14.53 17.71
N ARG A 202 -3.53 14.51 17.08
CA ARG A 202 -4.65 13.65 17.49
C ARG A 202 -4.39 12.16 17.28
N ILE A 203 -3.61 11.81 16.25
CA ILE A 203 -3.20 10.43 15.98
C ILE A 203 -2.06 10.01 16.92
N GLY A 204 -1.30 10.97 17.48
CA GLY A 204 -0.19 10.71 18.39
C GLY A 204 1.16 10.59 17.67
N CYS A 205 1.31 11.24 16.52
CA CYS A 205 2.52 11.10 15.70
C CYS A 205 3.80 11.55 16.44
N PRO A 206 4.88 10.74 16.40
CA PRO A 206 6.12 11.06 17.08
C PRO A 206 6.77 12.32 16.50
N GLY A 207 7.27 13.21 17.37
CA GLY A 207 7.91 14.48 16.98
C GLY A 207 6.95 15.64 16.71
N ILE A 208 5.63 15.44 16.88
CA ILE A 208 4.65 16.52 16.99
C ILE A 208 4.42 16.74 18.48
N ASP A 209 5.19 17.64 19.09
CA ASP A 209 5.04 17.97 20.50
C ASP A 209 3.62 18.51 20.72
N GLY A 210 2.81 17.74 21.44
CA GLY A 210 1.44 18.07 21.80
C GLY A 210 1.38 19.30 22.69
N GLY A 211 1.35 20.48 22.09
CA GLY A 211 0.78 21.70 22.66
C GLY A 211 -0.74 21.68 22.60
N ALA A 212 -1.39 20.56 22.98
CA ALA A 212 -2.83 20.49 23.17
C ALA A 212 -3.07 20.20 24.64
N GLU A 213 -3.11 21.28 25.44
CA GLU A 213 -3.69 21.24 26.77
C GLU A 213 -5.08 20.59 26.64
N SER A 214 -5.29 19.48 27.35
CA SER A 214 -6.60 18.86 27.44
C SER A 214 -7.61 19.95 27.82
N PRO A 215 -8.72 20.15 27.09
CA PRO A 215 -9.74 21.06 27.55
C PRO A 215 -10.15 20.60 28.97
N PRO A 216 -10.23 21.51 29.95
CA PRO A 216 -10.55 21.12 31.30
C PRO A 216 -11.87 20.36 31.26
N ARG A 217 -11.86 19.12 31.74
CA ARG A 217 -13.07 18.33 31.96
C ARG A 217 -14.05 19.25 32.68
N ALA A 218 -15.14 19.62 32.01
CA ALA A 218 -16.20 20.40 32.61
C ALA A 218 -16.60 19.71 33.91
N ALA A 219 -16.27 20.35 35.03
CA ALA A 219 -16.66 19.88 36.33
C ALA A 219 -18.19 19.93 36.37
N GLY A 220 -18.82 18.76 36.23
CA GLY A 220 -20.25 18.61 36.47
C GLY A 220 -20.60 19.17 37.85
N PRO A 221 -21.77 19.80 38.02
CA PRO A 221 -22.15 20.40 39.28
C PRO A 221 -22.18 19.33 40.37
N ARG A 222 -21.32 19.49 41.38
CA ARG A 222 -21.28 18.64 42.57
C ARG A 222 -22.60 18.79 43.33
N THR A 223 -23.50 17.82 43.18
CA THR A 223 -24.62 17.62 44.11
C THR A 223 -24.04 17.28 45.48
N ARG A 224 -24.13 18.23 46.42
CA ARG A 224 -23.78 18.01 47.82
C ARG A 224 -24.90 17.20 48.49
N ASN A 225 -24.72 15.90 48.62
CA ASN A 225 -25.55 15.11 49.54
C ASN A 225 -24.98 15.24 50.95
N ARG A 226 -25.72 15.97 51.81
CA ARG A 226 -25.48 16.08 53.24
C ARG A 226 -26.06 14.84 53.92
N THR A 227 -25.18 14.00 54.45
CA THR A 227 -25.51 12.92 55.39
C THR A 227 -25.88 13.49 56.75
N THR A 228 -27.08 13.15 57.24
CA THR A 228 -27.35 12.96 58.67
C THR A 228 -28.23 11.73 58.78
N GLY A 229 -27.72 10.73 59.51
CA GLY A 229 -28.39 9.45 59.72
C GLY A 229 -29.60 9.55 60.63
N GLU A 230 -30.45 8.53 60.54
CA GLU A 230 -31.06 7.84 61.67
C GLU A 230 -31.68 6.54 61.13
N ARG A 231 -31.35 5.39 61.74
CA ARG A 231 -32.09 4.13 61.59
C ARG A 231 -33.02 4.01 62.81
N PRO A 232 -34.21 3.41 62.69
CA PRO A 232 -34.28 1.96 62.94
C PRO A 232 -35.27 1.19 62.05
N ALA A 233 -35.09 -0.13 62.05
CA ALA A 233 -35.88 -1.17 61.35
C ALA A 233 -37.10 -1.63 62.21
N PRO A 234 -37.75 -2.79 61.96
CA PRO A 234 -38.27 -3.43 60.73
C PRO A 234 -39.76 -3.90 60.90
N ARG A 235 -40.52 -4.11 59.81
CA ARG A 235 -41.73 -5.00 59.77
C ARG A 235 -41.91 -5.57 58.35
N THR A 236 -41.52 -6.81 58.07
CA THR A 236 -42.28 -8.09 58.06
C THR A 236 -43.26 -8.31 56.90
N GLY A 237 -43.01 -9.39 56.13
CA GLY A 237 -43.98 -10.14 55.31
C GLY A 237 -44.23 -9.55 53.91
N GLY A 238 -44.20 -10.27 52.79
CA GLY A 238 -44.08 -11.68 52.51
C GLY A 238 -44.33 -11.89 51.00
N ALA A 239 -43.53 -12.73 50.36
CA ALA A 239 -43.88 -13.49 49.15
C ALA A 239 -43.72 -14.98 49.55
N PRO A 240 -44.18 -16.00 48.80
CA PRO A 240 -44.56 -16.01 47.38
C PRO A 240 -45.78 -16.92 47.06
N ARG A 241 -46.14 -17.05 45.76
CA ARG A 241 -46.68 -18.26 45.08
C ARG A 241 -47.04 -17.88 43.63
N THR A 242 -46.28 -18.28 42.60
CA THR A 242 -46.19 -19.57 41.87
C THR A 242 -47.42 -19.95 41.04
N THR A 243 -47.11 -20.61 39.92
CA THR A 243 -47.94 -21.32 38.92
C THR A 243 -48.46 -20.44 37.78
N GLY A 244 -48.34 -20.82 36.52
CA GLY A 244 -47.84 -22.06 35.92
C GLY A 244 -47.80 -21.91 34.41
N ALA A 245 -46.87 -22.65 33.80
CA ALA A 245 -46.71 -22.84 32.38
C ALA A 245 -47.95 -23.47 31.74
N THR A 246 -48.21 -23.17 30.47
CA THR A 246 -48.58 -24.20 29.47
C THR A 246 -48.12 -23.75 28.09
N SER A 247 -47.19 -24.51 27.55
CA SER A 247 -46.83 -24.60 26.14
C SER A 247 -47.94 -25.34 25.40
N ALA A 248 -48.29 -24.89 24.19
CA ALA A 248 -49.07 -25.69 23.24
C ALA A 248 -48.34 -25.70 21.89
N THR A 249 -47.62 -26.79 21.69
CA THR A 249 -47.18 -27.32 20.40
C THR A 249 -48.40 -27.63 19.54
N VAL A 250 -48.39 -27.20 18.27
CA VAL A 250 -49.19 -27.83 17.22
C VAL A 250 -48.24 -28.24 16.11
N GLU A 251 -47.92 -29.54 16.09
CA GLU A 251 -47.53 -30.26 14.89
C GLU A 251 -48.81 -30.56 14.07
N ASN A 252 -48.75 -30.45 12.75
CA ASN A 252 -49.27 -31.51 11.89
C ASN A 252 -48.68 -31.43 10.45
N PRO A 253 -48.52 -32.56 9.74
CA PRO A 253 -47.64 -32.75 8.59
C PRO A 253 -48.39 -32.87 7.25
N GLY A 254 -47.59 -32.98 6.17
CA GLY A 254 -48.01 -33.48 4.85
C GLY A 254 -48.20 -32.37 3.82
N GLY A 255 -47.76 -32.49 2.57
CA GLY A 255 -47.17 -33.58 1.82
C GLY A 255 -47.01 -33.15 0.35
N ARG A 256 -46.04 -33.77 -0.33
CA ARG A 256 -45.90 -34.00 -1.78
C ARG A 256 -46.59 -33.04 -2.77
N ALA A 257 -45.77 -32.39 -3.60
CA ALA A 257 -45.81 -32.48 -5.05
C ALA A 257 -44.37 -32.39 -5.58
#